data_AF-A0A4R6EFQ2-F1
#
_entry.id   AF-A0A4R6EFQ2-F1
#
_cell.length_a   1.000
_cell.length_b   1.000
_cell.length_c   1.000
_cell.angle_alpha   90.00
_cell.angle_beta   90.00
_cell.angle_gamma   90.00
#
_symmetry.space_group_name_H-M   'P 1'
#
loop_
_entity.id
_entity.type
_entity.pdbx_description
1 polymer ?
#
loop_
_entity_poly.entity_id
_entity_poly.type
_entity_poly.pdbx_seq_one_letter_code
_entity_poly.pdbx_strand_id
1 'polypeptide(L)'
;MFKQSSRSYRDEVDRYLSGRGLALPVYPKVLRFHPALGYYQKDAAGKSRKIAEYPAMLACIQGADGHAVTLHRTYLQNGGKLAALDAKKVLSAGINGAAVRLFEPTEELAISEGIETGLALHLATGKPVWAGLNAGNLEKLWLPDTVRKVCIYADNDAEGDFAGQAFAFALARRLKRDEKATGRREVRVFLPRQAGTDWADVWRQRLAAQEPRAA
;
A
#
# COMPACT_ATOMS: atom_id res chain seq x y z
N MET A 1 -7.99 -3.16 -21.78
CA MET A 1 -8.85 -3.87 -20.80
C MET A 1 -7.97 -4.35 -19.64
N PHE A 2 -8.23 -3.92 -18.40
CA PHE A 2 -7.45 -4.34 -17.22
C PHE A 2 -7.98 -5.67 -16.68
N LYS A 3 -7.10 -6.58 -16.25
CA LYS A 3 -7.49 -7.86 -15.63
C LYS A 3 -7.16 -7.85 -14.14
N GLN A 4 -7.96 -8.53 -13.32
CA GLN A 4 -7.58 -8.81 -11.92
C GLN A 4 -6.33 -9.67 -11.93
N SER A 5 -5.33 -9.33 -11.11
CA SER A 5 -4.14 -10.17 -11.00
C SER A 5 -4.51 -11.47 -10.28
N SER A 6 -4.03 -12.61 -10.78
CA SER A 6 -4.21 -13.89 -10.12
C SER A 6 -3.02 -14.80 -10.37
N ARG A 7 -2.67 -15.61 -9.37
CA ARG A 7 -1.57 -16.58 -9.43
C ARG A 7 -1.71 -17.61 -10.55
N SER A 8 -2.93 -17.85 -11.04
CA SER A 8 -3.19 -18.76 -12.16
C SER A 8 -2.64 -18.26 -13.51
N TYR A 9 -2.37 -16.96 -13.65
CA TYR A 9 -1.86 -16.39 -14.92
C TYR A 9 -0.35 -16.09 -14.89
N ARG A 10 0.31 -16.18 -13.71
CA ARG A 10 1.73 -15.81 -13.50
C ARG A 10 2.10 -14.50 -14.20
N ASP A 11 1.23 -13.49 -14.08
CA ASP A 11 1.49 -12.18 -14.67
C ASP A 11 2.63 -11.45 -13.93
N GLU A 12 3.07 -10.31 -14.47
CA GLU A 12 4.21 -9.58 -13.90
C GLU A 12 3.94 -9.09 -12.47
N VAL A 13 2.68 -8.83 -12.11
CA VAL A 13 2.30 -8.46 -10.74
C VAL A 13 2.46 -9.66 -9.81
N ASP A 14 2.00 -10.84 -10.22
CA ASP A 14 2.21 -12.08 -9.47
C ASP A 14 3.69 -12.39 -9.29
N ARG A 15 4.50 -12.26 -10.34
CA ARG A 15 5.95 -12.45 -10.28
C ARG A 15 6.60 -11.47 -9.31
N TYR A 16 6.21 -10.19 -9.36
CA TYR A 16 6.71 -9.15 -8.46
C TYR A 16 6.34 -9.40 -7.00
N LEU A 17 5.07 -9.66 -6.71
CA LEU A 17 4.61 -9.89 -5.34
C LEU A 17 5.15 -11.22 -4.79
N SER A 18 5.18 -12.29 -5.59
CA SER A 18 5.76 -13.57 -5.20
C SER A 18 7.26 -13.47 -4.91
N GLY A 19 8.01 -12.73 -5.73
CA GLY A 19 9.44 -12.47 -5.49
C GLY A 19 9.72 -11.70 -4.19
N ARG A 20 8.70 -11.05 -3.61
CA ARG A 20 8.76 -10.38 -2.31
C ARG A 20 8.21 -11.24 -1.15
N GLY A 21 7.85 -12.49 -1.40
CA GLY A 21 7.20 -13.35 -0.41
C GLY A 21 5.74 -12.96 -0.11
N LEU A 22 5.10 -12.20 -1.02
CA LEU A 22 3.74 -11.67 -0.87
C LEU A 22 2.72 -12.40 -1.75
N ALA A 23 3.03 -13.63 -2.14
CA ALA A 23 2.16 -14.44 -2.98
C ALA A 23 0.83 -14.73 -2.25
N LEU A 24 -0.29 -14.45 -2.91
CA LEU A 24 -1.62 -14.84 -2.46
C LEU A 24 -2.25 -15.83 -3.43
N PRO A 25 -3.14 -16.74 -2.98
CA PRO A 25 -3.94 -17.55 -3.90
C PRO A 25 -4.75 -16.69 -4.87
N VAL A 26 -5.33 -15.61 -4.35
CA VAL A 26 -6.08 -14.60 -5.11
C VAL A 26 -5.69 -13.22 -4.57
N TYR A 27 -5.25 -12.33 -5.46
CA TYR A 27 -4.93 -10.96 -5.07
C TYR A 27 -6.22 -10.13 -4.90
N PRO A 28 -6.20 -9.12 -4.02
CA PRO A 28 -7.27 -8.13 -3.89
C PRO A 28 -7.79 -7.62 -5.23
N LYS A 29 -9.13 -7.56 -5.38
CA LYS A 29 -9.79 -7.08 -6.62
C LYS A 29 -9.40 -5.64 -7.00
N VAL A 30 -8.97 -4.87 -6.00
CA VAL A 30 -8.49 -3.49 -6.14
C VAL A 30 -7.15 -3.41 -6.89
N LEU A 31 -6.40 -4.52 -6.95
CA LEU A 31 -5.14 -4.66 -7.67
C LEU A 31 -5.37 -5.29 -9.05
N ARG A 32 -4.85 -4.65 -10.09
CA ARG A 32 -4.96 -5.09 -11.48
C ARG A 32 -3.61 -5.08 -12.17
N PHE A 33 -3.48 -5.93 -13.17
CA PHE A 33 -2.34 -5.97 -14.06
C PHE A 33 -2.64 -5.24 -15.38
N HIS A 34 -1.69 -4.42 -15.82
CA HIS A 34 -1.63 -3.89 -17.19
C HIS A 34 -0.31 -4.28 -17.85
N PRO A 35 -0.32 -4.94 -19.03
CA PRO A 35 0.89 -5.51 -19.63
C PRO A 35 1.85 -4.49 -20.26
N ALA A 36 1.36 -3.33 -20.70
CA ALA A 36 2.15 -2.32 -21.41
C ALA A 36 1.64 -0.90 -21.10
N LEU A 37 1.74 -0.47 -19.84
CA LEU A 37 1.28 0.86 -19.42
C LEU A 37 2.28 1.92 -19.88
N GLY A 38 1.79 2.97 -20.53
CA GLY A 38 2.63 4.08 -21.00
C GLY A 38 3.36 4.79 -19.86
N TYR A 39 4.68 4.90 -19.99
CA TYR A 39 5.58 5.62 -19.09
C TYR A 39 5.95 6.96 -19.73
N TYR A 40 5.74 8.04 -18.97
CA TYR A 40 5.83 9.40 -19.47
C TYR A 40 6.83 10.21 -18.64
N GLN A 41 7.64 11.02 -19.32
CA GLN A 41 8.54 12.00 -18.71
C GLN A 41 8.19 13.40 -19.19
N LYS A 42 8.51 14.41 -18.37
CA LYS A 42 8.43 15.80 -18.79
C LYS A 42 9.70 16.16 -19.56
N ASP A 43 9.53 16.76 -20.74
CA ASP A 43 10.67 17.37 -21.43
C ASP A 43 11.11 18.68 -20.76
N ALA A 44 12.18 19.30 -21.26
CA ALA A 44 12.70 20.57 -20.75
C ALA A 44 11.68 21.72 -20.81
N ALA A 45 10.64 21.62 -21.65
CA ALA A 45 9.53 22.58 -21.74
C ALA A 45 8.36 22.21 -20.81
N GLY A 46 8.50 21.18 -19.96
CA GLY A 46 7.49 20.72 -19.03
C GLY A 46 6.37 19.89 -19.66
N LYS A 47 6.44 19.58 -20.96
CA LYS A 47 5.42 18.80 -21.68
C LYS A 47 5.64 17.31 -21.43
N SER A 48 4.56 16.62 -21.06
CA SER A 48 4.61 15.16 -20.84
C SER A 48 4.66 14.43 -22.18
N ARG A 49 5.68 13.57 -22.37
CA ARG A 49 5.85 12.71 -23.54
C ARG A 49 5.95 11.26 -23.12
N LYS A 50 5.28 10.36 -23.86
CA LYS A 50 5.44 8.91 -23.67
C LYS A 50 6.82 8.52 -24.17
N ILE A 51 7.62 7.87 -23.32
CA ILE A 51 8.98 7.47 -23.67
C ILE A 51 9.17 5.94 -23.68
N ALA A 52 8.26 5.19 -23.06
CA ALA A 52 8.28 3.73 -23.02
C ALA A 52 6.92 3.17 -22.62
N GLU A 53 6.80 1.84 -22.61
CA GLU A 53 5.68 1.10 -22.03
C GLU A 53 6.24 -0.01 -21.16
N TYR A 54 5.64 -0.23 -19.98
CA TYR A 54 6.05 -1.29 -19.06
C TYR A 54 4.83 -2.02 -18.49
N PRO A 55 4.98 -3.31 -18.15
CA PRO A 55 4.08 -3.96 -17.20
C PRO A 55 3.86 -3.10 -15.96
N ALA A 56 2.64 -3.08 -15.42
CA ALA A 56 2.34 -2.31 -14.22
C ALA A 56 1.28 -2.97 -13.34
N MET A 57 1.50 -2.89 -12.03
CA MET A 57 0.45 -3.04 -11.03
C MET A 57 -0.32 -1.72 -10.91
N LEU A 58 -1.63 -1.80 -11.10
CA LEU A 58 -2.56 -0.71 -10.88
C LEU A 58 -3.37 -0.99 -9.63
N ALA A 59 -3.46 -0.01 -8.73
CA ALA A 59 -4.31 -0.09 -7.55
C ALA A 59 -5.34 1.03 -7.56
N CYS A 60 -6.61 0.65 -7.46
CA CYS A 60 -7.69 1.63 -7.34
C CYS A 60 -7.67 2.29 -5.96
N ILE A 61 -7.63 3.62 -5.93
CA ILE A 61 -7.75 4.41 -4.72
C ILE A 61 -9.21 4.82 -4.58
N GLN A 62 -9.83 4.47 -3.46
CA GLN A 62 -11.27 4.62 -3.26
C GLN A 62 -11.59 5.65 -2.19
N GLY A 63 -12.48 6.59 -2.52
CA GLY A 63 -13.00 7.60 -1.61
C GLY A 63 -13.94 6.99 -0.57
N ALA A 64 -14.46 7.80 0.36
CA ALA A 64 -15.33 7.33 1.46
C ALA A 64 -16.57 6.57 0.94
N ASP A 65 -17.16 7.07 -0.14
CA ASP A 65 -18.28 6.49 -0.90
C ASP A 65 -17.96 5.14 -1.60
N GLY A 66 -16.70 4.71 -1.59
CA GLY A 66 -16.24 3.50 -2.27
C GLY A 66 -15.96 3.69 -3.77
N HIS A 67 -16.23 4.87 -4.32
CA HIS A 67 -15.96 5.19 -5.72
C HIS A 67 -14.47 5.43 -5.96
N ALA A 68 -14.04 5.14 -7.20
CA ALA A 68 -12.66 5.34 -7.61
C ALA A 68 -12.31 6.84 -7.67
N VAL A 69 -11.32 7.26 -6.89
CA VAL A 69 -10.76 8.63 -6.90
C VAL A 69 -9.65 8.73 -7.95
N THR A 70 -8.71 7.78 -7.94
CA THR A 70 -7.58 7.74 -8.88
C THR A 70 -6.90 6.37 -8.84
N LEU A 71 -5.80 6.21 -9.57
CA LEU A 71 -5.01 4.98 -9.58
C LEU A 71 -3.61 5.24 -9.05
N HIS A 72 -3.14 4.32 -8.21
CA HIS A 72 -1.72 4.16 -7.91
C HIS A 72 -1.08 3.22 -8.93
N ARG A 73 0.11 3.57 -9.43
CA ARG A 73 0.84 2.82 -10.44
C ARG A 73 2.19 2.39 -9.90
N THR A 74 2.47 1.10 -10.02
CA THR A 74 3.81 0.55 -9.82
C THR A 74 4.23 -0.10 -11.13
N TYR A 75 5.12 0.57 -11.86
CA TYR A 75 5.72 -0.01 -13.07
C TYR A 75 6.67 -1.12 -12.67
N LEU A 76 6.67 -2.19 -13.46
CA LEU A 76 7.37 -3.44 -13.18
C LEU A 76 8.26 -3.80 -14.36
N GLN A 77 9.38 -4.45 -14.06
CA GLN A 77 10.29 -5.01 -15.04
C GLN A 77 11.01 -6.21 -14.44
N ASN A 78 10.96 -7.35 -15.14
CA ASN A 78 11.63 -8.60 -14.78
C ASN A 78 11.28 -9.15 -13.38
N GLY A 79 10.06 -8.91 -12.89
CA GLY A 79 9.60 -9.27 -11.55
C GLY A 79 10.07 -8.31 -10.45
N GLY A 80 10.66 -7.17 -10.83
CA GLY A 80 11.04 -6.10 -9.92
C GLY A 80 10.25 -4.84 -10.18
N LYS A 81 10.33 -3.89 -9.25
CA LYS A 81 9.85 -2.52 -9.47
C LYS A 81 10.80 -1.82 -10.44
N LEU A 82 10.26 -1.13 -11.43
CA LEU A 82 11.06 -0.35 -12.36
C LEU A 82 11.81 0.75 -11.59
N ALA A 83 13.15 0.72 -11.66
CA ALA A 83 14.01 1.74 -11.08
C ALA A 83 14.07 2.96 -12.00
N ALA A 84 13.07 3.85 -11.92
CA ALA A 84 13.01 5.04 -12.75
C ALA A 84 12.68 6.30 -11.94
N LEU A 85 13.32 7.41 -12.33
CA LEU A 85 13.29 8.69 -11.60
C LEU A 85 11.93 9.41 -11.62
N ASP A 86 11.12 9.19 -12.66
CA ASP A 86 9.94 10.01 -12.97
C ASP A 86 8.61 9.23 -12.95
N ALA A 87 8.61 8.05 -12.33
CA ALA A 87 7.40 7.26 -12.16
C ALA A 87 6.45 7.94 -11.15
N LYS A 88 5.61 8.86 -11.62
CA LYS A 88 4.49 9.39 -10.83
C LYS A 88 3.64 8.23 -10.32
N LYS A 89 3.79 7.93 -9.03
CA LYS A 89 3.10 6.84 -8.34
C LYS A 89 1.59 7.04 -8.29
N VAL A 90 1.10 8.29 -8.30
CA VAL A 90 -0.33 8.64 -8.25
C VAL A 90 -0.73 9.49 -9.46
N LEU A 91 -1.91 9.26 -10.02
CA LEU A 91 -2.38 9.88 -11.27
C LEU A 91 -3.13 11.23 -11.13
N SER A 92 -3.22 11.82 -9.94
CA SER A 92 -3.90 13.11 -9.73
C SER A 92 -3.42 13.84 -8.46
N ALA A 93 -3.77 15.12 -8.31
CA ALA A 93 -3.53 15.89 -7.10
C ALA A 93 -4.53 15.48 -6.01
N GLY A 94 -4.00 15.02 -4.86
CA GLY A 94 -4.73 14.78 -3.62
C GLY A 94 -5.63 13.53 -3.62
N ILE A 95 -5.37 12.61 -2.68
CA ILE A 95 -6.25 11.47 -2.42
C ILE A 95 -7.16 11.68 -1.20
N ASN A 96 -7.02 12.81 -0.47
CA ASN A 96 -7.97 13.37 0.51
C ASN A 96 -8.77 12.35 1.33
N GLY A 97 -8.08 11.47 2.04
CA GLY A 97 -8.70 10.49 2.91
C GLY A 97 -9.16 9.20 2.23
N ALA A 98 -8.90 9.04 0.94
CA ALA A 98 -9.07 7.80 0.20
C ALA A 98 -7.93 6.82 0.48
N ALA A 99 -8.15 5.54 0.22
CA ALA A 99 -7.14 4.50 0.36
C ALA A 99 -7.26 3.44 -0.73
N VAL A 100 -6.19 2.66 -0.90
CA VAL A 100 -6.30 1.36 -1.55
C VAL A 100 -6.86 0.38 -0.53
N ARG A 101 -8.13 0.02 -0.69
CA ARG A 101 -8.84 -0.91 0.20
C ARG A 101 -8.52 -2.35 -0.22
N LEU A 102 -7.42 -2.91 0.28
CA LEU A 102 -6.96 -4.25 -0.14
C LEU A 102 -7.95 -5.35 0.28
N PHE A 103 -8.55 -5.19 1.45
CA PHE A 103 -9.52 -6.15 1.98
C PHE A 103 -10.73 -5.42 2.56
N GLU A 104 -11.87 -6.10 2.55
CA GLU A 104 -13.10 -5.56 3.14
C GLU A 104 -12.91 -5.38 4.65
N PRO A 105 -13.26 -4.20 5.20
CA PRO A 105 -13.11 -3.93 6.62
C PRO A 105 -14.07 -4.79 7.45
N THR A 106 -13.65 -5.11 8.67
CA THR A 106 -14.52 -5.69 9.70
C THR A 106 -14.70 -4.66 10.82
N GLU A 107 -15.08 -5.09 12.03
CA GLU A 107 -14.95 -4.22 13.22
C GLU A 107 -13.48 -3.87 13.53
N GLU A 108 -12.54 -4.61 12.95
CA GLU A 108 -11.11 -4.33 13.01
C GLU A 108 -10.55 -4.00 11.61
N LEU A 109 -9.61 -3.05 11.56
CA LEU A 109 -8.90 -2.66 10.35
C LEU A 109 -7.45 -2.31 10.65
N ALA A 110 -6.52 -2.87 9.86
CA ALA A 110 -5.14 -2.45 9.85
C ALA A 110 -4.89 -1.40 8.76
N ILE A 111 -4.06 -0.41 9.06
CA ILE A 111 -3.67 0.65 8.13
C ILE A 111 -2.17 0.54 7.89
N SER A 112 -1.76 0.55 6.62
CA SER A 112 -0.35 0.62 6.20
C SER A 112 -0.09 1.85 5.34
N GLU A 113 1.17 2.23 5.20
CA GLU A 113 1.56 3.24 4.21
C GLU A 113 1.54 2.63 2.80
N GLY A 114 2.29 1.56 2.56
CA GLY A 114 2.41 0.89 1.26
C GLY A 114 1.42 -0.24 1.00
N ILE A 115 1.24 -0.58 -0.28
CA ILE A 115 0.47 -1.76 -0.71
C ILE A 115 1.18 -3.05 -0.32
N GLU A 116 2.49 -3.13 -0.58
CA GLU A 116 3.32 -4.30 -0.25
C GLU A 116 3.35 -4.55 1.26
N THR A 117 3.54 -3.49 2.05
CA THR A 117 3.42 -3.49 3.51
C THR A 117 2.05 -4.00 3.95
N GLY A 118 0.98 -3.53 3.30
CA GLY A 118 -0.38 -3.96 3.60
C GLY A 118 -0.64 -5.44 3.34
N LEU A 119 -0.11 -5.98 2.23
CA LEU A 119 -0.18 -7.41 1.91
C LEU A 119 0.64 -8.24 2.91
N ALA A 120 1.82 -7.78 3.30
CA ALA A 120 2.66 -8.44 4.31
C ALA A 120 1.94 -8.54 5.66
N LEU A 121 1.28 -7.47 6.09
CA LEU A 121 0.49 -7.44 7.33
C LEU A 121 -0.70 -8.39 7.27
N HIS A 122 -1.39 -8.45 6.14
CA HIS A 122 -2.48 -9.40 5.95
C HIS A 122 -1.99 -10.84 6.08
N LEU A 123 -0.89 -11.19 5.40
CA LEU A 123 -0.26 -12.51 5.49
C LEU A 123 0.18 -12.85 6.93
N ALA A 124 0.71 -11.87 7.66
CA ALA A 124 1.23 -12.08 9.00
C ALA A 124 0.14 -12.16 10.09
N THR A 125 -1.01 -11.49 9.89
CA THR A 125 -2.01 -11.27 10.96
C THR A 125 -3.42 -11.73 10.61
N GLY A 126 -3.73 -11.97 9.34
CA GLY A 126 -5.08 -12.25 8.84
C GLY A 126 -6.04 -11.05 8.87
N LYS A 127 -5.62 -9.89 9.37
CA LYS A 127 -6.49 -8.70 9.49
C LYS A 127 -6.77 -8.09 8.12
N PRO A 128 -7.96 -7.48 7.89
CA PRO A 128 -8.17 -6.68 6.70
C PRO A 128 -7.28 -5.43 6.75
N VAL A 129 -6.75 -5.01 5.60
CA VAL A 129 -5.75 -3.96 5.52
C VAL A 129 -6.09 -2.94 4.44
N TRP A 130 -5.97 -1.65 4.76
CA TRP A 130 -6.05 -0.55 3.80
C TRP A 130 -4.71 0.19 3.73
N ALA A 131 -4.27 0.52 2.52
CA ALA A 131 -3.03 1.27 2.29
C ALA A 131 -3.30 2.75 2.02
N GLY A 132 -2.69 3.62 2.83
CA GLY A 132 -2.82 5.08 2.78
C GLY A 132 -1.95 5.75 1.70
N LEU A 133 -1.03 5.01 1.08
CA LEU A 133 -0.09 5.36 0.01
C LEU A 133 0.98 6.41 0.31
N ASN A 134 0.68 7.39 1.16
CA ASN A 134 1.69 8.29 1.69
C ASN A 134 1.24 8.84 3.05
N ALA A 135 2.24 9.05 3.89
CA ALA A 135 2.38 10.15 4.83
C ALA A 135 1.21 11.18 4.89
N GLY A 136 1.18 12.14 3.97
CA GLY A 136 0.24 13.27 4.03
C GLY A 136 -1.24 12.91 3.87
N ASN A 137 -1.55 11.74 3.30
CA ASN A 137 -2.91 11.23 3.21
C ASN A 137 -3.35 10.43 4.44
N LEU A 138 -2.41 9.78 5.14
CA LEU A 138 -2.71 8.97 6.33
C LEU A 138 -3.46 9.78 7.39
N GLU A 139 -3.07 11.03 7.63
CA GLU A 139 -3.80 11.90 8.58
C GLU A 139 -5.27 12.06 8.18
N LYS A 140 -5.58 12.16 6.89
CA LYS A 140 -6.92 12.45 6.37
C LYS A 140 -7.78 11.20 6.17
N LEU A 141 -7.23 10.01 6.38
CA LEU A 141 -7.83 8.74 6.01
C LEU A 141 -9.23 8.53 6.58
N TRP A 142 -10.25 8.47 5.74
CA TRP A 142 -11.60 8.16 6.20
C TRP A 142 -11.69 6.66 6.55
N LEU A 143 -12.35 6.35 7.67
CA LEU A 143 -12.63 4.98 8.11
C LEU A 143 -14.14 4.80 8.29
N PRO A 144 -14.71 3.62 7.98
CA PRO A 144 -16.10 3.32 8.29
C PRO A 144 -16.38 3.42 9.80
N ASP A 145 -17.60 3.83 10.16
CA ASP A 145 -18.02 3.92 11.57
C ASP A 145 -18.20 2.55 12.24
N THR A 146 -18.31 1.49 11.43
CA THR A 146 -18.31 0.10 11.89
C THR A 146 -16.95 -0.35 12.43
N VAL A 147 -15.85 0.31 12.04
CA VAL A 147 -14.50 -0.03 12.51
C VAL A 147 -14.29 0.54 13.92
N ARG A 148 -14.12 -0.36 14.89
CA ARG A 148 -13.88 -0.06 16.31
C ARG A 148 -12.44 -0.28 16.75
N LYS A 149 -11.71 -1.17 16.10
CA LYS A 149 -10.28 -1.44 16.38
C LYS A 149 -9.44 -1.03 15.18
N VAL A 150 -8.50 -0.11 15.39
CA VAL A 150 -7.61 0.40 14.36
C VAL A 150 -6.16 0.13 14.74
N CYS A 151 -5.48 -0.64 13.90
CA CYS A 151 -4.05 -0.94 14.05
C CYS A 151 -3.28 -0.20 12.96
N ILE A 152 -2.52 0.83 13.32
CA ILE A 152 -1.75 1.64 12.39
C ILE A 152 -0.32 1.10 12.38
N TYR A 153 0.13 0.61 11.23
CA TYR A 153 1.46 0.08 11.03
C TYR A 153 2.28 1.08 10.23
N ALA A 154 3.17 1.77 10.95
CA ALA A 154 4.08 2.76 10.39
C ALA A 154 5.38 2.09 9.95
N ASP A 155 6.04 2.69 8.97
CA ASP A 155 7.43 2.38 8.64
C ASP A 155 8.35 3.02 9.70
N ASN A 156 9.51 2.42 9.99
CA ASN A 156 10.45 2.96 10.98
C ASN A 156 11.49 3.85 10.30
N ASP A 157 11.10 5.08 9.97
CA ASP A 157 11.96 6.07 9.31
C ASP A 157 12.85 6.86 10.28
N ALA A 158 13.31 6.22 11.37
CA ALA A 158 14.11 6.91 12.39
C ALA A 158 15.51 7.33 11.90
N GLU A 159 15.96 6.78 10.78
CA GLU A 159 17.18 7.23 10.07
C GLU A 159 16.89 8.35 9.06
N GLY A 160 15.60 8.66 8.83
CA GLY A 160 15.13 9.73 7.95
C GLY A 160 14.55 10.90 8.73
N ASP A 161 13.41 11.41 8.29
CA ASP A 161 12.70 12.57 8.87
C ASP A 161 11.56 12.17 9.83
N PHE A 162 11.50 10.89 10.22
CA PHE A 162 10.44 10.32 11.05
C PHE A 162 9.03 10.44 10.46
N ALA A 163 8.90 10.59 9.14
CA ALA A 163 7.61 10.74 8.47
C ALA A 163 6.62 9.63 8.85
N GLY A 164 6.97 8.35 8.64
CA GLY A 164 6.07 7.23 8.94
C GLY A 164 5.52 7.28 10.37
N GLN A 165 6.39 7.54 11.35
CA GLN A 165 6.00 7.69 12.76
C GLN A 165 5.06 8.88 12.97
N ALA A 166 5.45 10.06 12.48
CA ALA A 166 4.69 11.28 12.66
C ALA A 166 3.27 11.15 12.10
N PHE A 167 3.11 10.60 10.89
CA PHE A 167 1.80 10.43 10.26
C PHE A 167 0.94 9.37 10.93
N ALA A 168 1.55 8.29 11.42
CA ALA A 168 0.81 7.28 12.18
C ALA A 168 0.26 7.84 13.50
N PHE A 169 1.04 8.61 14.23
CA PHE A 169 0.57 9.29 15.44
C PHE A 169 -0.41 10.43 15.13
N ALA A 170 -0.27 11.14 14.01
CA ALA A 170 -1.25 12.14 13.57
C ALA A 170 -2.62 11.51 13.27
N LEU A 171 -2.66 10.38 12.55
CA LEU A 171 -3.88 9.62 12.32
C LEU A 171 -4.47 9.14 13.66
N ALA A 172 -3.66 8.57 14.55
CA ALA A 172 -4.13 8.12 15.86
C ALA A 172 -4.75 9.26 16.68
N ARG A 173 -4.09 10.42 16.71
CA ARG A 173 -4.56 11.63 17.37
C ARG A 173 -5.89 12.11 16.78
N ARG A 174 -6.03 12.13 15.46
CA ARG A 174 -7.29 12.54 14.81
C ARG A 174 -8.42 11.57 15.16
N LEU A 175 -8.21 10.26 15.02
CA LEU A 175 -9.24 9.27 15.36
C LEU A 175 -9.72 9.39 16.81
N LYS A 176 -8.82 9.78 17.73
CA LYS A 176 -9.18 10.09 19.11
C LYS A 176 -10.00 11.37 19.27
N ARG A 177 -9.70 12.44 18.53
CA ARG A 177 -10.51 13.67 18.53
C ARG A 177 -11.91 13.43 17.96
N ASP A 178 -12.01 12.56 16.95
CA ASP A 178 -13.25 12.29 16.23
C ASP A 178 -14.19 11.33 16.99
N GLU A 179 -13.79 10.79 18.16
CA GLU A 179 -14.57 9.82 18.94
C GLU A 179 -15.97 10.33 19.32
N LYS A 180 -16.13 11.64 19.55
CA LYS A 180 -17.45 12.23 19.85
C LYS A 180 -18.42 12.13 18.67
N ALA A 181 -17.91 12.21 17.44
CA ALA A 181 -18.73 12.20 16.23
C ALA A 181 -18.94 10.78 15.69
N THR A 182 -17.97 9.89 15.87
CA THR A 182 -17.91 8.56 15.22
C THR A 182 -17.98 7.38 16.20
N GLY A 183 -18.03 7.69 17.50
CA GLY A 183 -17.93 6.72 18.59
C GLY A 183 -16.49 6.34 18.93
N ARG A 184 -16.32 5.72 20.10
CA ARG A 184 -15.00 5.33 20.62
C ARG A 184 -14.33 4.30 19.70
N ARG A 185 -13.02 4.48 19.46
CA ARG A 185 -12.17 3.51 18.78
C ARG A 185 -10.98 3.11 19.64
N GLU A 186 -10.66 1.83 19.67
CA GLU A 186 -9.37 1.36 20.14
C GLU A 186 -8.34 1.59 19.04
N VAL A 187 -7.30 2.38 19.32
CA VAL A 187 -6.27 2.72 18.34
C VAL A 187 -4.91 2.32 18.87
N ARG A 188 -4.16 1.54 18.09
CA ARG A 188 -2.79 1.13 18.40
C ARG A 188 -1.86 1.48 17.25
N VAL A 189 -0.67 1.95 17.56
CA VAL A 189 0.39 2.26 16.57
C VAL A 189 1.53 1.27 16.75
N PHE A 190 2.00 0.70 15.65
CA PHE A 190 3.07 -0.29 15.61
C PHE A 190 4.20 0.20 14.71
N LEU A 191 5.43 -0.03 15.16
CA LEU A 191 6.64 0.26 14.42
C LEU A 191 7.55 -0.98 14.38
N PRO A 192 8.25 -1.22 13.27
CA PRO A 192 9.34 -2.18 13.22
C PRO A 192 10.40 -1.84 14.27
N ARG A 193 11.04 -2.86 14.85
CA ARG A 193 12.07 -2.65 15.88
C ARG A 193 13.33 -2.01 15.32
N GLN A 194 13.69 -2.34 14.09
CA GLN A 194 14.90 -1.86 13.43
C GLN A 194 14.58 -0.57 12.67
N ALA A 195 15.40 0.45 12.85
CA ALA A 195 15.32 1.68 12.06
C ALA A 195 15.63 1.40 10.59
N GLY A 196 15.02 2.19 9.69
CA GLY A 196 15.15 2.03 8.25
C GLY A 196 14.39 0.85 7.65
N THR A 197 13.51 0.18 8.41
CA THR A 197 12.75 -0.99 7.93
C THR A 197 11.25 -0.73 7.89
N ASP A 198 10.58 -1.41 6.95
CA ASP A 198 9.11 -1.48 6.87
C ASP A 198 8.59 -2.87 7.31
N TRP A 199 7.27 -3.04 7.41
CA TRP A 199 6.68 -4.34 7.78
C TRP A 199 6.80 -5.42 6.67
N ALA A 200 7.02 -5.03 5.41
CA ALA A 200 7.31 -5.99 4.36
C ALA A 200 8.73 -6.56 4.50
N ASP A 201 9.69 -5.79 5.00
CA ASP A 201 11.03 -6.26 5.36
C ASP A 201 10.98 -7.23 6.54
N VAL A 202 10.25 -6.88 7.60
CA VAL A 202 10.03 -7.76 8.76
C VAL A 202 9.42 -9.09 8.33
N TRP A 203 8.43 -9.06 7.42
CA TRP A 203 7.84 -10.26 6.87
C TRP A 203 8.85 -11.11 6.08
N ARG A 204 9.66 -10.49 5.22
CA ARG A 204 10.69 -11.20 4.44
C ARG A 204 11.73 -11.85 5.34
N GLN A 205 12.20 -11.14 6.38
CA GLN A 205 13.14 -11.70 7.36
C GLN A 205 12.54 -12.91 8.07
N ARG A 206 11.25 -12.83 8.44
CA ARG A 206 10.52 -13.95 9.06
C ARG A 206 10.40 -15.16 8.14
N LEU A 207 10.19 -14.97 6.84
CA LEU A 207 10.18 -16.07 5.87
C LEU A 207 11.56 -16.72 5.74
N ALA A 208 12.63 -15.91 5.59
CA ALA A 208 13.99 -16.41 5.48
C ALA A 208 14.44 -17.19 6.73
N ALA A 209 13.95 -16.83 7.91
CA ALA A 209 14.23 -17.56 9.15
C ALA A 209 13.49 -18.91 9.27
N GLN A 210 12.43 -19.12 8.48
CA GLN A 210 11.63 -20.35 8.45
C GLN A 210 12.05 -21.31 7.33
N GLU A 211 12.82 -20.84 6.35
CA GLU A 211 13.41 -21.74 5.35
C GLU A 211 14.45 -22.64 6.03
N PRO A 212 14.35 -23.98 5.90
CA PRO A 212 15.38 -24.86 6.43
C PRO A 212 16.71 -24.48 5.78
N ARG A 213 17.74 -24.22 6.58
CA ARG A 213 19.10 -24.10 6.06
C ARG A 213 19.37 -25.36 5.25
N ALA A 214 19.54 -25.20 3.93
CA ALA A 214 20.01 -26.28 3.08
C ALA A 214 21.32 -26.80 3.70
N ALA A 215 21.25 -28.04 4.20
CA ALA A 215 22.39 -28.79 4.68
C ALA A 215 23.15 -29.40 3.50
#